data_AF-A0A6N2C238-F1
#
_entry.id   AF-A0A6N2C238-F1
#
_cell.length_a   1.000
_cell.length_b   1.000
_cell.length_c   1.000
_cell.angle_alpha   90.00
_cell.angle_beta   90.00
_cell.angle_gamma   90.00
#
_symmetry.space_group_name_H-M   'P 1'
#
loop_
_entity.id
_entity.type
_entity.pdbx_description
1 polymer ?
#
loop_
_entity_poly.entity_id
_entity_poly.type
_entity_poly.pdbx_seq_one_letter_code
_entity_poly.pdbx_strand_id
1 'polypeptide(L)'
;MSTSFLVLLLFMFVTKISVNGQLEEWCIADEQTPDTELQVALDWACGKGGADCSKIQKDQSCYYPNTVRDHASYAFNNYFQKYKKKGGTCFFNNAAMVIQVDPSHNSCHYEYMP
;
A
#
# COMPACT_ATOMS: atom_id res chain seq x y z
N MET A 1 -36.84 -32.23 21.79
CA MET A 1 -35.85 -31.31 21.20
C MET A 1 -36.05 -31.40 19.69
N SER A 2 -36.73 -30.41 19.10
CA SER A 2 -37.27 -30.52 17.74
C SER A 2 -36.15 -30.68 16.71
N THR A 3 -36.33 -31.57 15.72
CA THR A 3 -35.37 -31.81 14.62
C THR A 3 -34.99 -30.53 13.89
N SER A 4 -35.84 -29.50 13.93
CA SER A 4 -35.53 -28.14 13.45
C SER A 4 -34.34 -27.47 14.14
N PHE A 5 -34.08 -27.75 15.43
CA PHE A 5 -32.92 -27.19 16.14
C PHE A 5 -31.60 -27.84 15.70
N LEU A 6 -31.61 -29.14 15.36
CA LEU A 6 -30.43 -29.82 14.82
C LEU A 6 -30.05 -29.28 13.43
N VAL A 7 -31.04 -28.93 12.60
CA VAL A 7 -30.79 -28.36 11.26
C VAL A 7 -30.23 -26.94 11.34
N LEU A 8 -30.69 -26.12 12.31
CA LEU A 8 -30.14 -24.77 12.54
C LEU A 8 -28.68 -24.78 13.04
N LEU A 9 -28.31 -25.74 13.88
CA LEU A 9 -26.94 -25.88 14.38
C LEU A 9 -25.96 -26.30 13.27
N LEU A 10 -26.41 -27.07 12.27
CA LEU A 10 -25.60 -27.45 11.11
C LEU A 10 -25.42 -26.29 10.11
N PHE A 11 -26.38 -25.35 10.04
CA PHE A 11 -26.28 -24.15 9.19
C PHE A 11 -25.28 -23.11 9.71
N MET A 12 -25.05 -23.02 11.03
CA MET A 12 -24.00 -22.16 11.60
C MET A 12 -22.58 -22.67 11.30
N PHE A 13 -22.44 -23.93 10.85
CA PHE A 13 -21.20 -24.55 10.40
C PHE A 13 -20.99 -24.53 8.89
N VAL A 14 -21.94 -24.02 8.09
CA VAL A 14 -21.70 -23.75 6.66
C VAL A 14 -20.87 -22.47 6.57
N THR A 15 -19.59 -22.65 6.90
CA THR A 15 -18.41 -21.89 6.50
C THR A 15 -18.70 -20.47 6.05
N LYS A 16 -18.36 -19.49 6.90
CA LYS A 16 -17.73 -18.28 6.36
C LYS A 16 -16.50 -18.76 5.59
N ILE A 17 -16.67 -19.00 4.29
CA ILE A 17 -15.56 -19.16 3.37
C ILE A 17 -14.95 -17.75 3.30
N SER A 18 -14.03 -17.44 4.20
CA SER A 18 -13.06 -16.37 3.94
C SER A 18 -12.20 -16.89 2.81
N VAL A 19 -12.62 -16.65 1.57
CA VAL A 19 -11.70 -16.65 0.45
C VAL A 19 -10.74 -15.51 0.75
N ASN A 20 -9.63 -15.82 1.41
CA ASN A 20 -8.57 -14.85 1.66
C ASN A 20 -7.77 -14.68 0.37
N GLY A 21 -8.44 -14.26 -0.70
CA GLY A 21 -7.79 -13.70 -1.87
C GLY A 21 -7.37 -12.29 -1.51
N GLN A 22 -6.33 -12.14 -0.70
CA GLN A 22 -5.68 -10.84 -0.55
C GLN A 22 -5.07 -10.54 -1.92
N LEU A 23 -5.66 -9.57 -2.62
CA LEU A 23 -5.02 -9.01 -3.81
C LEU A 23 -3.70 -8.36 -3.39
N GLU A 24 -2.68 -8.53 -4.23
CA GLU A 24 -1.44 -7.81 -4.06
C GLU A 24 -1.71 -6.33 -4.35
N GLU A 25 -1.36 -5.48 -3.39
CA GLU A 25 -1.70 -4.06 -3.41
C GLU A 25 -0.45 -3.25 -3.11
N TRP A 26 -0.20 -2.25 -3.95
CA TRP A 26 0.83 -1.22 -3.79
C TRP A 26 0.17 0.14 -3.67
N CYS A 27 0.86 1.08 -3.04
CA CYS A 27 0.43 2.46 -2.92
C CYS A 27 1.36 3.37 -3.71
N ILE A 28 0.84 4.04 -4.73
CA ILE A 28 1.63 4.96 -5.57
C ILE A 28 1.07 6.38 -5.50
N ALA A 29 1.84 7.37 -5.92
CA ALA A 29 1.36 8.74 -6.05
C ALA A 29 0.24 8.82 -7.10
N ASP A 30 -0.77 9.64 -6.83
CA ASP A 30 -1.82 9.95 -7.80
C ASP A 30 -1.25 10.87 -8.90
N GLU A 31 -1.51 10.53 -10.16
CA GLU A 31 -1.00 11.25 -11.31
C GLU A 31 -1.58 12.67 -11.47
N GLN A 32 -2.70 12.97 -10.81
CA GLN A 32 -3.38 14.26 -10.87
C GLN A 32 -2.95 15.20 -9.74
N THR A 33 -2.22 14.70 -8.74
CA THR A 33 -1.76 15.53 -7.62
C THR A 33 -0.60 16.43 -8.04
N PRO A 34 -0.66 17.74 -7.73
CA PRO A 34 0.45 18.66 -8.00
C PRO A 34 1.73 18.28 -7.24
N ASP A 35 2.90 18.48 -7.87
CA ASP A 35 4.20 18.17 -7.27
C ASP A 35 4.42 18.84 -5.91
N THR A 36 3.86 20.02 -5.69
CA THR A 36 3.96 20.71 -4.38
C THR A 36 3.25 19.94 -3.26
N GLU A 37 2.10 19.33 -3.56
CA GLU A 37 1.37 18.51 -2.58
C GLU A 37 2.03 17.15 -2.41
N LEU A 38 2.55 16.57 -3.51
CA LEU A 38 3.35 15.35 -3.46
C LEU A 38 4.60 15.53 -2.61
N GLN A 39 5.30 16.65 -2.73
CA GLN A 39 6.50 16.93 -1.94
C GLN A 39 6.20 16.98 -0.44
N VAL A 40 5.10 17.66 -0.04
CA VAL A 40 4.68 17.73 1.37
C VAL A 40 4.36 16.32 1.91
N ALA A 41 3.67 15.50 1.12
CA ALA A 41 3.33 14.14 1.51
C ALA A 41 4.58 13.23 1.54
N LEU A 42 5.51 13.39 0.60
CA LEU A 42 6.79 12.68 0.55
C LEU A 42 7.65 13.01 1.78
N ASP A 43 7.79 14.31 2.11
CA ASP A 43 8.53 14.78 3.28
C ASP A 43 7.95 14.18 4.57
N TRP A 44 6.61 14.13 4.67
CA TRP A 44 5.96 13.46 5.79
C TRP A 44 6.25 11.97 5.81
N ALA A 45 6.12 11.27 4.69
CA ALA A 45 6.34 9.82 4.59
C ALA A 45 7.75 9.44 5.04
N CYS A 46 8.78 10.11 4.50
CA CYS A 46 10.18 9.86 4.85
C CYS A 46 10.57 10.35 6.26
N GLY A 47 9.85 11.33 6.79
CA GLY A 47 10.06 11.86 8.12
C GLY A 47 9.19 11.16 9.17
N LYS A 48 8.08 11.80 9.54
CA LYS A 48 7.20 11.35 10.63
C LYS A 48 6.45 10.05 10.31
N GLY A 49 6.17 9.80 9.04
CA GLY A 49 5.52 8.57 8.57
C GLY A 49 6.42 7.34 8.73
N GLY A 50 7.73 7.52 8.71
CA GLY A 50 8.70 6.45 8.95
C GLY A 50 8.85 5.47 7.78
N ALA A 51 8.60 5.90 6.54
CA ALA A 51 9.03 5.20 5.34
C ALA A 51 10.56 5.16 5.25
N ASP A 52 11.13 4.06 4.76
CA ASP A 52 12.53 4.00 4.36
C ASP A 52 12.70 4.62 2.96
N CYS A 53 13.25 5.83 2.94
CA CYS A 53 13.51 6.59 1.73
C CYS A 53 14.97 6.52 1.27
N SER A 54 15.74 5.54 1.73
CA SER A 54 17.13 5.36 1.32
C SER A 54 17.26 5.08 -0.17
N LYS A 55 16.34 4.31 -0.77
CA LYS A 55 16.42 3.90 -2.18
C LYS A 55 16.13 5.00 -3.20
N ILE A 56 15.50 6.09 -2.77
CA ILE A 56 15.21 7.26 -3.63
C ILE A 56 16.29 8.35 -3.52
N GLN A 57 17.35 8.12 -2.73
CA GLN A 57 18.47 9.07 -2.66
C GLN A 57 19.35 8.97 -3.91
N LYS A 58 20.15 10.02 -4.15
CA LYS A 58 21.10 10.04 -5.26
C LYS A 58 21.97 8.77 -5.27
N ASP A 59 22.21 8.25 -6.48
CA ASP A 59 23.00 7.03 -6.74
C ASP A 59 22.37 5.73 -6.21
N GLN A 60 21.09 5.76 -5.82
CA GLN A 60 20.34 4.58 -5.38
C GLN A 60 19.38 4.08 -6.45
N SER A 61 18.88 2.86 -6.24
CA SER A 61 18.20 2.06 -7.27
C SER A 61 16.85 2.63 -7.74
N CYS A 62 16.23 3.49 -6.94
CA CYS A 62 14.96 4.18 -7.23
C CYS A 62 15.13 5.70 -7.36
N TYR A 63 16.35 6.18 -7.59
CA TYR A 63 16.57 7.61 -7.83
C TYR A 63 16.01 8.06 -9.18
N TYR A 64 16.10 7.21 -10.20
CA TYR A 64 15.64 7.51 -11.55
C TYR A 64 14.33 6.78 -11.89
N PRO A 65 13.38 7.46 -12.54
CA PRO A 65 13.39 8.90 -12.90
C PRO A 65 13.38 9.83 -11.68
N ASN A 66 14.14 10.94 -11.78
CA ASN A 66 14.33 11.88 -10.67
C ASN A 66 13.21 12.92 -10.67
N THR A 67 12.01 12.49 -10.30
CA THR A 67 10.84 13.36 -10.12
C THR A 67 10.25 13.18 -8.74
N VAL A 68 9.52 14.20 -8.27
CA VAL A 68 8.82 14.15 -6.98
C VAL A 68 7.80 13.00 -6.97
N ARG A 69 7.11 12.76 -8.09
CA ARG A 69 6.09 11.70 -8.21
C ARG A 69 6.67 10.30 -8.03
N ASP A 70 7.81 10.02 -8.67
CA ASP A 70 8.43 8.70 -8.61
C ASP A 70 8.98 8.41 -7.21
N HIS A 71 9.62 9.42 -6.60
CA HIS A 71 10.12 9.35 -5.23
C HIS A 71 8.97 9.20 -4.22
N ALA A 72 7.89 9.97 -4.39
CA ALA A 72 6.68 9.88 -3.59
C ALA A 72 6.04 8.49 -3.71
N SER A 73 5.90 7.96 -4.91
CA SER A 73 5.33 6.62 -5.14
C SER A 73 6.09 5.54 -4.38
N TYR A 74 7.43 5.57 -4.44
CA TYR A 74 8.26 4.62 -3.70
C TYR A 74 8.07 4.77 -2.18
N ALA A 75 8.14 6.00 -1.66
CA ALA A 75 7.99 6.27 -0.22
C ALA A 75 6.58 5.89 0.30
N PHE A 76 5.54 6.19 -0.47
CA PHE A 76 4.16 5.86 -0.14
C PHE A 76 3.96 4.35 -0.07
N ASN A 77 4.50 3.60 -1.03
CA ASN A 77 4.44 2.15 -0.98
C ASN A 77 5.17 1.60 0.24
N ASN A 78 6.42 2.04 0.49
CA ASN A 78 7.18 1.56 1.63
C ASN A 78 6.42 1.79 2.97
N TYR A 79 5.88 2.99 3.18
CA TYR A 79 5.00 3.27 4.31
C TYR A 79 3.78 2.34 4.34
N PHE A 80 3.07 2.23 3.21
CA PHE A 80 1.83 1.45 3.13
C PHE A 80 2.08 -0.01 3.48
N GLN A 81 3.10 -0.66 2.90
CA GLN A 81 3.45 -2.04 3.22
C GLN A 81 3.78 -2.23 4.70
N LYS A 82 4.58 -1.31 5.27
CA LYS A 82 5.02 -1.36 6.67
C LYS A 82 3.89 -1.19 7.68
N TYR A 83 2.87 -0.39 7.34
CA TYR A 83 1.85 0.03 8.30
C TYR A 83 0.42 -0.42 7.98
N LYS A 84 0.11 -0.99 6.80
CA LYS A 84 -1.27 -1.39 6.42
C LYS A 84 -1.93 -2.35 7.41
N LYS A 85 -1.16 -3.26 8.01
CA LYS A 85 -1.64 -4.17 9.07
C LYS A 85 -1.89 -3.49 10.42
N LYS A 86 -1.44 -2.25 10.59
CA LYS A 86 -1.56 -1.42 11.79
C LYS A 86 -2.50 -0.22 11.57
N GLY A 87 -3.28 -0.25 10.49
CA GLY A 87 -4.21 0.83 10.15
C GLY A 87 -3.61 1.96 9.30
N GLY A 88 -2.37 1.82 8.83
CA GLY A 88 -1.81 2.73 7.83
C GLY A 88 -2.60 2.61 6.52
N THR A 89 -2.90 3.74 5.89
CA THR A 89 -3.68 3.80 4.65
C THR A 89 -2.86 4.42 3.52
N CYS A 90 -3.24 4.12 2.28
CA CYS A 90 -2.74 4.79 1.09
C CYS A 90 -3.48 6.12 0.85
N PHE A 91 -3.53 7.00 1.85
CA PHE A 91 -4.32 8.24 1.77
C PHE A 91 -3.46 9.45 1.39
N PHE A 92 -2.42 9.76 2.18
CA PHE A 92 -1.50 10.88 1.93
C PHE A 92 -2.18 12.21 1.54
N ASN A 93 -3.31 12.55 2.18
CA ASN A 93 -4.14 13.71 1.82
C ASN A 93 -4.70 13.64 0.38
N ASN A 94 -5.15 12.45 -0.02
CA ASN A 94 -5.63 12.13 -1.36
C ASN A 94 -4.55 12.29 -2.46
N ALA A 95 -3.28 12.23 -2.08
CA ALA A 95 -2.14 12.31 -3.00
C ALA A 95 -1.66 10.95 -3.51
N ALA A 96 -2.36 9.86 -3.14
CA ALA A 96 -1.94 8.51 -3.42
C ALA A 96 -3.14 7.61 -3.76
N MET A 97 -2.86 6.54 -4.49
CA MET A 97 -3.85 5.54 -4.90
C MET A 97 -3.30 4.12 -4.77
N VAL A 98 -4.21 3.19 -4.46
CA VAL A 98 -3.90 1.76 -4.44
C VAL A 98 -3.97 1.21 -5.86
N ILE A 99 -2.96 0.42 -6.23
CA ILE A 99 -2.91 -0.34 -7.48
C ILE A 99 -2.68 -1.82 -7.20
N GLN A 100 -3.08 -2.66 -8.16
CA GLN A 100 -2.97 -4.13 -8.08
C GLN A 100 -1.99 -4.69 -9.11
N VAL A 101 -1.09 -3.83 -9.60
CA VAL A 101 -0.04 -4.16 -10.55
C VAL A 101 1.27 -3.70 -9.91
N ASP A 102 2.28 -4.58 -9.88
CA ASP A 102 3.60 -4.25 -9.35
C ASP A 102 4.19 -3.06 -10.15
N PRO A 103 4.43 -1.89 -9.50
CA PRO A 103 4.99 -0.73 -10.17
C PRO A 103 6.52 -0.80 -10.34
N SER A 104 7.16 -1.91 -9.92
CA SER A 104 8.60 -2.11 -10.08
C SER A 104 9.05 -1.97 -11.53
N HIS A 105 10.18 -1.29 -11.73
CA HIS A 105 10.75 -1.06 -13.04
C HIS A 105 12.29 -0.94 -12.98
N ASN A 106 12.98 -1.44 -13.99
CA ASN A 106 14.45 -1.43 -14.06
C ASN A 106 15.08 -1.97 -12.76
N SER A 107 15.89 -1.15 -12.07
CA SER A 107 16.49 -1.47 -10.77
C SER A 107 15.61 -1.09 -9.57
N CYS A 108 14.51 -0.37 -9.78
CA CYS A 108 13.65 0.07 -8.70
C CYS A 108 12.60 -1.00 -8.39
N HIS A 109 12.73 -1.63 -7.23
CA HIS A 109 11.83 -2.67 -6.77
C HIS A 109 10.97 -2.16 -5.62
N TYR A 110 9.66 -2.24 -5.79
CA TYR A 110 8.68 -1.88 -4.79
C TYR A 110 8.40 -3.09 -3.90
N GLU A 111 8.51 -2.89 -2.59
CA GLU A 111 8.23 -3.95 -1.63
C GLU A 111 6.75 -4.35 -1.66
N TYR A 112 6.48 -5.62 -1.41
CA TYR A 112 5.16 -6.15 -1.09
C TYR A 112 5.24 -6.92 0.23
N MET A 113 4.42 -6.54 1.20
CA MET A 113 4.29 -7.25 2.47
C MET A 113 2.90 -7.90 2.52
N PRO A 114 2.78 -9.24 2.40
CA PRO A 114 1.51 -9.94 2.57
C PRO A 114 1.03 -9.82 4.01
#